data_AF-A0A7C3QCU6-F1
#
_entry.id   AF-A0A7C3QCU6-F1
#
_cell.length_a   1.000
_cell.length_b   1.000
_cell.length_c   1.000
_cell.angle_alpha   90.00
_cell.angle_beta   90.00
_cell.angle_gamma   90.00
#
_symmetry.space_group_name_H-M   'P 1'
#
loop_
_entity.id
_entity.type
_entity.pdbx_description
1 polymer ?
#
loop_
_entity_poly.entity_id
_entity_poly.type
_entity_poly.pdbx_seq_one_letter_code
_entity_poly.pdbx_strand_id
1 'polypeptide(L)'
;MGCCCQYGVELNRGGGAQMKRPFLFEARIGIILFSWLALMLFICPRLYALSNDDCADCHGDKDFSVVKNGKKISLYVNFDLFKQTVHAENGCLSCHEDADVEGDEHPVLGPVKCANCHDKIAEIYEKSAHSEFRQHGDMLAPKCSDCHTKHAIFPPTDKRSSVYKLNIPYTCGRCHREGSKMTKAEGYRLNQHNIVENYSMSIHGRGLFVDGLLVTAVCSDCHTAHNIRGEDDPLSSVNRKNIIDTCGRCHAGIVAKFKKSVHSPLVTKTKKRLPVCIDCHTSHTIKRPKGSGFRAIIASECGNCHEEESKTYIETYHGRASLLRGGAATAKCSDCHGSHYILPASSPDSTINKANLVKTCSKCHPKANVGFTEYLPHADYHQKGKYPYLYYTFLAMTGLLVGTFSFFGIHTLLWLGRSLYNRVIHLIRIK
;
A
#
# COMPACT_ATOMS: atom_id res chain seq x y z
N MET A 1 2.45 -40.99 -30.24
CA MET A 1 2.76 -40.15 -31.42
C MET A 1 3.99 -39.32 -31.09
N GLY A 2 5.13 -39.67 -31.68
CA GLY A 2 6.36 -38.87 -31.57
C GLY A 2 6.53 -37.93 -32.77
N CYS A 3 7.46 -36.99 -32.64
CA CYS A 3 8.39 -36.68 -33.71
C CYS A 3 9.62 -35.97 -33.13
N CYS A 4 10.72 -36.72 -33.05
CA CYS A 4 12.09 -36.23 -33.03
C CYS A 4 12.48 -35.87 -34.46
N CYS A 5 13.20 -34.75 -34.67
CA CYS A 5 13.90 -34.50 -35.94
C CYS A 5 15.40 -34.73 -35.73
N GLN A 6 15.88 -35.79 -36.37
CA GLN A 6 17.27 -36.21 -36.48
C GLN A 6 17.83 -35.77 -37.84
N TYR A 7 19.15 -35.62 -37.87
CA TYR A 7 20.03 -35.33 -39.01
C TYR A 7 19.78 -36.21 -40.26
N GLY A 8 20.13 -35.68 -41.44
CA GLY A 8 20.25 -36.47 -42.66
C GLY A 8 20.77 -35.66 -43.85
N VAL A 9 22.06 -35.79 -44.12
CA VAL A 9 22.79 -35.32 -45.30
C VAL A 9 22.48 -36.25 -46.48
N GLU A 10 22.31 -35.72 -47.69
CA GLU A 10 22.61 -36.50 -48.90
C GLU A 10 23.16 -35.64 -50.05
N LEU A 11 24.20 -36.19 -50.66
CA LEU A 11 25.07 -35.66 -51.69
C LEU A 11 24.43 -35.81 -53.08
N ASN A 12 24.76 -34.89 -54.01
CA ASN A 12 24.85 -35.30 -55.41
C ASN A 12 26.00 -34.62 -56.17
N ARG A 13 26.59 -35.46 -57.03
CA ARG A 13 27.74 -35.32 -57.94
C ARG A 13 27.46 -34.25 -59.01
N GLY A 14 28.38 -33.64 -59.74
CA GLY A 14 29.80 -33.85 -60.01
C GLY A 14 30.19 -32.96 -61.21
N GLY A 15 31.48 -32.79 -61.50
CA GLY A 15 31.94 -32.13 -62.72
C GLY A 15 33.32 -31.50 -62.54
N GLY A 16 34.39 -32.24 -62.88
CA GLY A 16 35.76 -31.80 -62.71
C GLY A 16 36.28 -30.87 -63.82
N ALA A 17 37.33 -30.12 -63.48
CA ALA A 17 38.34 -29.66 -64.42
C ALA A 17 39.70 -29.64 -63.70
N GLN A 18 40.72 -30.07 -64.43
CA GLN A 18 42.02 -30.53 -63.95
C GLN A 18 42.98 -29.45 -63.44
N MET A 19 43.88 -29.93 -62.59
CA MET A 19 45.09 -29.32 -62.01
C MET A 19 46.00 -28.58 -63.00
N LYS A 20 46.61 -27.47 -62.53
CA LYS A 20 48.07 -27.24 -62.60
C LYS A 20 48.56 -26.52 -61.34
N ARG A 21 49.53 -27.11 -60.65
CA ARG A 21 50.29 -26.53 -59.52
C ARG A 21 51.30 -25.48 -60.04
N PRO A 22 51.76 -24.56 -59.18
CA PRO A 22 53.13 -24.73 -58.69
C PRO A 22 53.21 -24.63 -57.17
N PHE A 23 53.67 -25.73 -56.57
CA PHE A 23 54.18 -25.81 -55.21
C PHE A 23 55.58 -25.20 -55.20
N LEU A 24 55.87 -24.24 -54.29
CA LEU A 24 57.11 -24.13 -53.48
C LEU A 24 57.46 -22.72 -52.97
N PHE A 25 56.70 -21.65 -53.26
CA PHE A 25 57.09 -20.30 -52.80
C PHE A 25 56.31 -19.74 -51.59
N GLU A 26 55.16 -20.29 -51.21
CA GLU A 26 54.32 -19.71 -50.13
C GLU A 26 54.64 -20.21 -48.71
N ALA A 27 55.44 -21.27 -48.56
CA ALA A 27 55.71 -21.84 -47.23
C ALA A 27 56.68 -21.00 -46.36
N ARG A 28 57.44 -20.06 -46.94
CA ARG A 28 58.42 -19.25 -46.17
C ARG A 28 57.84 -17.95 -45.61
N ILE A 29 56.79 -17.39 -46.22
CA ILE A 29 56.16 -16.15 -45.75
C ILE A 29 55.20 -16.43 -44.59
N GLY A 30 54.47 -17.55 -44.64
CA GLY A 30 53.57 -17.98 -43.57
C GLY A 30 54.28 -18.24 -42.23
N ILE A 31 55.50 -18.81 -42.26
CA ILE A 31 56.27 -19.10 -41.04
C ILE A 31 56.80 -17.81 -40.41
N ILE A 32 57.24 -16.83 -41.20
CA ILE A 32 57.75 -15.54 -40.68
C ILE A 32 56.61 -14.69 -40.11
N LEU A 33 55.42 -14.68 -40.74
CA LEU A 33 54.24 -14.01 -40.20
C LEU A 33 53.69 -14.68 -38.93
N PHE A 34 53.72 -16.01 -38.84
CA PHE A 34 53.36 -16.73 -37.60
C PHE A 34 54.38 -16.49 -36.48
N SER A 35 55.67 -16.35 -36.83
CA SER A 35 56.75 -16.05 -35.88
C SER A 35 56.64 -14.62 -35.35
N TRP A 36 56.29 -13.64 -36.18
CA TRP A 36 56.07 -12.25 -35.77
C TRP A 36 54.79 -12.06 -34.95
N LEU A 37 53.71 -12.81 -35.25
CA LEU A 37 52.50 -12.80 -34.43
C LEU A 37 52.73 -13.45 -33.05
N ALA A 38 53.51 -14.54 -33.00
CA ALA A 38 53.91 -15.18 -31.75
C ALA A 38 54.87 -14.29 -30.93
N LEU A 39 55.78 -13.55 -31.58
CA LEU A 39 56.69 -12.62 -30.90
C LEU A 39 55.95 -11.38 -30.37
N MET A 40 54.91 -10.89 -31.07
CA MET A 40 54.02 -9.82 -30.59
C MET A 40 53.16 -10.25 -29.38
N LEU A 41 52.80 -11.54 -29.28
CA LEU A 41 52.17 -12.10 -28.08
C LEU A 41 53.11 -12.20 -26.87
N PHE A 42 54.43 -12.24 -27.08
CA PHE A 42 55.45 -12.29 -26.01
C PHE A 42 55.95 -10.91 -25.56
N ILE A 43 55.73 -9.84 -26.34
CA ILE A 43 56.18 -8.47 -26.03
C ILE A 43 55.02 -7.58 -25.54
N CYS A 44 53.78 -8.08 -25.55
CA CYS A 44 52.70 -7.35 -24.90
C CYS A 44 53.02 -7.31 -23.39
N PRO A 45 53.24 -6.12 -22.79
CA PRO A 45 53.31 -6.05 -21.35
C PRO A 45 52.03 -6.69 -20.83
N ARG A 46 52.17 -7.64 -19.90
CA ARG A 46 51.02 -8.10 -19.11
C ARG A 46 50.46 -6.83 -18.47
N LEU A 47 49.41 -6.29 -19.06
CA LEU A 47 48.50 -5.39 -18.37
C LEU A 47 47.99 -6.22 -17.20
N TYR A 48 48.60 -6.03 -16.04
CA TYR A 48 48.06 -6.51 -14.77
C TYR A 48 46.77 -5.72 -14.55
N ALA A 49 45.67 -6.22 -15.13
CA ALA A 49 44.35 -5.77 -14.73
C ALA A 49 44.18 -6.25 -13.29
N LEU A 50 44.12 -5.30 -12.35
CA LEU A 50 43.92 -5.59 -10.94
C LEU A 50 42.66 -6.43 -10.78
N SER A 51 42.84 -7.63 -10.24
CA SER A 51 41.77 -8.61 -10.04
C SER A 51 41.08 -8.37 -8.70
N ASN A 52 39.88 -8.94 -8.54
CA ASN A 52 39.18 -8.90 -7.24
C ASN A 52 39.97 -9.61 -6.12
N ASP A 53 40.82 -10.58 -6.49
CA ASP A 53 41.63 -11.32 -5.52
C ASP A 53 42.75 -10.42 -4.96
N ASP A 54 43.32 -9.52 -5.78
CA ASP A 54 44.33 -8.55 -5.33
C ASP A 54 43.75 -7.57 -4.29
N CYS A 55 42.47 -7.19 -4.45
CA CYS A 55 41.77 -6.39 -3.45
C CYS A 55 41.51 -7.19 -2.16
N ALA A 56 41.30 -8.50 -2.27
CA ALA A 56 40.94 -9.38 -1.15
C ALA A 56 42.09 -9.60 -0.17
N ASP A 57 43.34 -9.44 -0.61
CA ASP A 57 44.52 -9.59 0.26
C ASP A 57 44.49 -8.62 1.45
N CYS A 58 44.02 -7.39 1.23
CA CYS A 58 43.85 -6.39 2.29
C CYS A 58 42.40 -6.27 2.74
N HIS A 59 41.44 -6.16 1.80
CA HIS A 59 40.04 -5.94 2.15
C HIS A 59 39.31 -7.21 2.61
N GLY A 60 39.91 -8.39 2.47
CA GLY A 60 39.40 -9.65 3.01
C GLY A 60 39.73 -9.88 4.49
N ASP A 61 40.60 -9.06 5.08
CA ASP A 61 40.91 -9.14 6.50
C ASP A 61 39.84 -8.43 7.36
N LYS A 62 39.28 -9.17 8.33
CA LYS A 62 38.23 -8.69 9.24
C LYS A 62 38.70 -7.57 10.16
N ASP A 63 40.00 -7.54 10.47
CA ASP A 63 40.59 -6.53 11.34
C ASP A 63 41.06 -5.28 10.56
N PHE A 64 41.02 -5.33 9.23
CA PHE A 64 41.44 -4.21 8.39
C PHE A 64 40.54 -2.99 8.56
N SER A 65 41.17 -1.88 8.92
CA SER A 65 40.47 -0.66 9.34
C SER A 65 41.37 0.57 9.29
N VAL A 66 40.73 1.74 9.20
CA VAL A 66 41.36 3.06 9.20
C VAL A 66 40.70 3.93 10.26
N VAL A 67 41.49 4.81 10.88
CA VAL A 67 40.96 5.86 11.75
C VAL A 67 40.68 7.11 10.92
N LYS A 68 39.41 7.48 10.79
CA LYS A 68 38.98 8.74 10.14
C LYS A 68 38.18 9.57 11.13
N ASN A 69 38.60 10.82 11.35
CA ASN A 69 37.98 11.74 12.33
C ASN A 69 37.85 11.13 13.74
N GLY A 70 38.90 10.44 14.20
CA GLY A 70 38.93 9.79 15.53
C GLY A 70 38.07 8.54 15.68
N LYS A 71 37.41 8.05 14.61
CA LYS A 71 36.62 6.82 14.63
C LYS A 71 37.31 5.73 13.82
N LYS A 72 37.41 4.52 14.40
CA LYS A 72 37.84 3.30 13.71
C LYS A 72 36.74 2.88 12.73
N ILE A 73 37.07 2.83 11.44
CA ILE A 73 36.18 2.41 10.35
C ILE A 73 36.75 1.13 9.77
N SER A 74 35.99 0.04 9.83
CA SER A 74 36.35 -1.22 9.16
C SER A 74 36.28 -1.04 7.64
N LEU A 75 37.31 -1.56 6.95
CA LEU A 75 37.39 -1.65 5.50
C LEU A 75 37.17 -3.08 4.98
N TYR A 76 36.84 -4.00 5.88
CA TYR A 76 36.57 -5.40 5.54
C TYR A 76 35.40 -5.54 4.56
N VAL A 77 35.59 -6.39 3.57
CA VAL A 77 34.60 -6.86 2.61
C VAL A 77 34.54 -8.38 2.69
N ASN A 78 33.33 -8.91 2.85
CA ASN A 78 33.10 -10.34 2.79
C ASN A 78 32.99 -10.78 1.32
N PHE A 79 34.09 -11.27 0.75
CA PHE A 79 34.15 -11.70 -0.66
C PHE A 79 33.26 -12.91 -0.95
N ASP A 80 33.11 -13.85 -0.01
CA ASP A 80 32.20 -14.99 -0.16
C ASP A 80 30.74 -14.53 -0.30
N LEU A 81 30.38 -13.47 0.41
CA LEU A 81 29.07 -12.85 0.32
C LEU A 81 28.92 -12.04 -0.98
N PHE A 82 29.96 -11.28 -1.35
CA PHE A 82 29.98 -10.47 -2.56
C PHE A 82 29.77 -11.32 -3.83
N LYS A 83 30.41 -12.49 -3.90
CA LYS A 83 30.27 -13.48 -4.99
C LYS A 83 28.83 -14.00 -5.19
N GLN A 84 27.92 -13.71 -4.26
CA GLN A 84 26.50 -14.09 -4.32
C GLN A 84 25.57 -12.92 -4.65
N THR A 85 26.12 -11.74 -4.96
CA THR A 85 25.36 -10.53 -5.26
C THR A 85 25.09 -10.38 -6.75
N VAL A 86 24.25 -9.42 -7.13
CA VAL A 86 23.99 -9.10 -8.56
C VAL A 86 25.19 -8.50 -9.27
N HIS A 87 26.22 -8.07 -8.53
CA HIS A 87 27.46 -7.50 -9.06
C HIS A 87 28.66 -8.45 -8.88
N ALA A 88 28.42 -9.74 -8.62
CA ALA A 88 29.49 -10.70 -8.35
C ALA A 88 30.55 -10.79 -9.46
N GLU A 89 30.12 -10.62 -10.72
CA GLU A 89 30.98 -10.65 -11.90
C GLU A 89 31.68 -9.30 -12.17
N ASN A 90 31.33 -8.26 -11.41
CA ASN A 90 31.95 -6.95 -11.57
C ASN A 90 33.29 -6.91 -10.81
N GLY A 91 34.31 -6.33 -11.45
CA GLY A 91 35.56 -5.98 -10.78
C GLY A 91 35.35 -4.90 -9.72
N CYS A 92 36.10 -4.91 -8.60
CA CYS A 92 36.02 -3.88 -7.55
C CYS A 92 36.15 -2.46 -8.12
N LEU A 93 37.09 -2.28 -9.07
CA LEU A 93 37.36 -1.02 -9.76
C LEU A 93 36.16 -0.50 -10.59
N SER A 94 35.21 -1.35 -10.98
CA SER A 94 34.01 -0.92 -11.71
C SER A 94 33.09 0.00 -10.89
N CYS A 95 33.21 -0.08 -9.57
CA CYS A 95 32.47 0.76 -8.62
C CYS A 95 33.40 1.71 -7.87
N HIS A 96 34.64 1.27 -7.65
CA HIS A 96 35.69 2.00 -6.96
C HIS A 96 36.75 2.49 -7.96
N GLU A 97 36.34 3.29 -8.94
CA GLU A 97 37.23 3.89 -9.96
C GLU A 97 38.39 4.66 -9.30
N ASP A 98 38.12 5.32 -8.16
CA ASP A 98 39.14 6.08 -7.39
C ASP A 98 40.24 5.19 -6.76
N ALA A 99 40.11 3.87 -6.82
CA ALA A 99 41.13 2.92 -6.35
C ALA A 99 42.15 2.55 -7.45
N ASP A 100 41.90 2.95 -8.69
CA ASP A 100 42.81 2.77 -9.81
C ASP A 100 43.94 3.83 -9.74
N VAL A 101 44.96 3.53 -8.94
CA VAL A 101 46.12 4.38 -8.72
C VAL A 101 47.41 3.62 -8.98
N GLU A 102 48.49 4.35 -9.29
CA GLU A 102 49.82 3.76 -9.39
C GLU A 102 50.35 3.39 -7.99
N GLY A 103 50.46 2.10 -7.69
CA GLY A 103 51.03 1.55 -6.45
C GLY A 103 50.10 0.56 -5.74
N ASP A 104 50.60 -0.05 -4.65
CA ASP A 104 49.86 -1.06 -3.88
C ASP A 104 48.86 -0.44 -2.88
N GLU A 105 48.95 0.88 -2.64
CA GLU A 105 48.10 1.60 -1.70
C GLU A 105 47.30 2.71 -2.39
N HIS A 106 45.99 2.78 -2.09
CA HIS A 106 45.09 3.81 -2.57
C HIS A 106 44.55 4.68 -1.43
N PRO A 107 44.13 5.93 -1.69
CA PRO A 107 43.51 6.77 -0.67
C PRO A 107 42.19 6.17 -0.16
N VAL A 108 41.66 6.75 0.92
CA VAL A 108 40.32 6.40 1.40
C VAL A 108 39.28 6.78 0.35
N LEU A 109 38.67 5.76 -0.23
CA LEU A 109 37.78 5.88 -1.38
C LEU A 109 36.54 6.73 -1.09
N GLY A 110 36.08 7.44 -2.13
CA GLY A 110 34.82 8.17 -2.12
C GLY A 110 33.59 7.25 -2.13
N PRO A 111 32.38 7.82 -1.94
CA PRO A 111 31.14 7.07 -2.14
C PRO A 111 30.96 6.62 -3.59
N VAL A 112 30.64 5.33 -3.78
CA VAL A 112 30.33 4.76 -5.10
C VAL A 112 29.16 5.49 -5.79
N LYS A 113 29.33 5.79 -7.07
CA LYS A 113 28.33 6.44 -7.93
C LYS A 113 27.52 5.41 -8.71
N CYS A 114 26.46 4.89 -8.09
CA CYS A 114 25.59 3.89 -8.72
C CYS A 114 24.99 4.39 -10.05
N ALA A 115 24.80 5.70 -10.20
CA ALA A 115 24.25 6.33 -11.41
C ALA A 115 25.12 6.16 -12.67
N ASN A 116 26.42 5.83 -12.54
CA ASN A 116 27.28 5.57 -13.71
C ASN A 116 26.75 4.41 -14.57
N CYS A 117 26.13 3.42 -13.94
CA CYS A 117 25.51 2.27 -14.63
C CYS A 117 23.99 2.23 -14.48
N HIS A 118 23.44 2.85 -13.43
CA HIS A 118 22.00 2.89 -13.12
C HIS A 118 21.42 4.30 -13.32
N ASP A 119 21.76 4.92 -14.44
CA ASP A 119 21.36 6.27 -14.85
C ASP A 119 19.83 6.47 -14.81
N LYS A 120 19.06 5.58 -15.45
CA LYS A 120 17.60 5.70 -15.56
C LYS A 120 16.90 5.70 -14.21
N ILE A 121 17.33 4.84 -13.28
CA ILE A 121 16.71 4.78 -11.95
C ILE A 121 17.24 5.90 -11.04
N ALA A 122 18.46 6.39 -11.28
CA ALA A 122 18.99 7.58 -10.61
C ALA A 122 18.16 8.82 -10.97
N GLU A 123 17.83 9.04 -12.24
CA GLU A 123 16.95 10.13 -12.69
C GLU A 123 15.54 10.05 -12.07
N ILE A 124 15.03 8.84 -11.85
CA ILE A 124 13.75 8.63 -11.16
C ILE A 124 13.89 8.98 -9.68
N TYR A 125 14.97 8.50 -9.04
CA TYR A 125 15.28 8.78 -7.64
C TYR A 125 15.45 10.26 -7.36
N GLU A 126 16.08 11.00 -8.27
CA GLU A 126 16.29 12.45 -8.16
C GLU A 126 14.99 13.24 -8.02
N LYS A 127 13.88 12.71 -8.53
CA LYS A 127 12.54 13.32 -8.46
C LYS A 127 11.72 12.88 -7.24
N SER A 128 12.34 12.12 -6.33
CA SER A 128 11.73 11.66 -5.09
C SER A 128 11.95 12.65 -3.94
N ALA A 129 11.07 12.62 -2.96
CA ALA A 129 11.19 13.38 -1.73
C ALA A 129 12.50 13.05 -0.98
N HIS A 130 12.96 11.79 -1.02
CA HIS A 130 14.24 11.42 -0.40
C HIS A 130 15.43 12.14 -1.06
N SER A 131 15.44 12.28 -2.39
CA SER A 131 16.50 13.05 -3.05
C SER A 131 16.35 14.55 -2.80
N GLU A 132 15.12 15.07 -2.80
CA GLU A 132 14.85 16.47 -2.48
C GLU A 132 15.39 16.87 -1.10
N PHE A 133 15.08 16.12 -0.04
CA PHE A 133 15.62 16.39 1.30
C PHE A 133 17.15 16.31 1.33
N ARG A 134 17.72 15.33 0.62
CA ARG A 134 19.17 15.15 0.53
C ARG A 134 19.87 16.32 -0.16
N GLN A 135 19.28 16.87 -1.22
CA GLN A 135 19.80 18.04 -1.92
C GLN A 135 19.76 19.30 -1.05
N HIS A 136 18.80 19.39 -0.14
CA HIS A 136 18.71 20.45 0.88
C HIS A 136 19.58 20.20 2.11
N GLY A 137 20.48 19.22 2.07
CA GLY A 137 21.47 18.97 3.13
C GLY A 137 20.99 18.06 4.27
N ASP A 138 19.81 17.43 4.15
CA ASP A 138 19.36 16.45 5.14
C ASP A 138 20.19 15.17 5.05
N MET A 139 21.06 14.97 6.04
CA MET A 139 21.92 13.80 6.14
C MET A 139 21.18 12.51 6.53
N LEU A 140 19.93 12.62 7.01
CA LEU A 140 19.07 11.47 7.34
C LEU A 140 18.31 10.96 6.12
N ALA A 141 18.22 11.77 5.05
CA ALA A 141 17.65 11.34 3.80
C ALA A 141 18.50 10.22 3.17
N PRO A 142 17.88 9.07 2.84
CA PRO A 142 18.63 7.89 2.43
C PRO A 142 19.32 8.10 1.07
N LYS A 143 20.26 7.23 0.74
CA LYS A 143 20.83 7.02 -0.61
C LYS A 143 20.63 5.56 -1.03
N CYS A 144 21.03 5.23 -2.26
CA CYS A 144 20.85 3.89 -2.84
C CYS A 144 21.29 2.76 -1.89
N SER A 145 22.49 2.89 -1.32
CA SER A 145 23.10 1.89 -0.44
C SER A 145 22.48 1.81 0.95
N ASP A 146 21.71 2.81 1.37
CA ASP A 146 20.98 2.70 2.63
C ASP A 146 19.87 1.66 2.48
N CYS A 147 19.18 1.61 1.34
CA CYS A 147 18.13 0.64 1.05
C CYS A 147 18.64 -0.68 0.47
N HIS A 148 19.62 -0.65 -0.45
CA HIS A 148 20.13 -1.83 -1.18
C HIS A 148 21.37 -2.47 -0.56
N THR A 149 21.91 -1.89 0.51
CA THR A 149 23.22 -2.23 1.13
C THR A 149 24.42 -1.84 0.24
N LYS A 150 25.64 -2.24 0.64
CA LYS A 150 26.90 -1.89 -0.02
C LYS A 150 27.44 -3.07 -0.84
N HIS A 151 28.26 -3.94 -0.25
CA HIS A 151 28.86 -5.11 -0.90
C HIS A 151 27.99 -6.39 -0.82
N ALA A 152 26.72 -6.26 -0.43
CA ALA A 152 25.78 -7.37 -0.24
C ALA A 152 24.44 -7.13 -0.96
N ILE A 153 24.51 -6.60 -2.19
CA ILE A 153 23.33 -6.25 -3.01
C ILE A 153 22.77 -7.52 -3.66
N PHE A 154 21.92 -8.24 -2.93
CA PHE A 154 21.26 -9.44 -3.45
C PHE A 154 20.09 -9.11 -4.39
N PRO A 155 19.78 -9.99 -5.36
CA PRO A 155 18.62 -9.81 -6.22
C PRO A 155 17.33 -9.75 -5.39
N PRO A 156 16.28 -9.02 -5.84
CA PRO A 156 15.05 -8.83 -5.07
C PRO A 156 14.25 -10.13 -4.83
N THR A 157 14.61 -11.22 -5.51
CA THR A 157 14.04 -12.56 -5.33
C THR A 157 14.74 -13.36 -4.22
N ASP A 158 15.95 -12.97 -3.80
CA ASP A 158 16.69 -13.61 -2.72
C ASP A 158 16.17 -13.10 -1.37
N LYS A 159 15.85 -14.02 -0.45
CA LYS A 159 15.31 -13.72 0.88
C LYS A 159 16.24 -12.89 1.76
N ARG A 160 17.55 -12.90 1.47
CA ARG A 160 18.58 -12.10 2.16
C ARG A 160 18.59 -10.64 1.68
N SER A 161 17.99 -10.35 0.53
CA SER A 161 17.93 -9.00 -0.01
C SER A 161 17.12 -8.09 0.92
N SER A 162 17.67 -6.91 1.23
CA SER A 162 16.94 -5.87 1.97
C SER A 162 15.67 -5.41 1.24
N VAL A 163 15.60 -5.62 -0.08
CA VAL A 163 14.45 -5.28 -0.92
C VAL A 163 13.61 -6.51 -1.31
N TYR A 164 13.87 -7.67 -0.71
CA TYR A 164 12.94 -8.81 -0.78
C TYR A 164 11.58 -8.39 -0.20
N LYS A 165 10.48 -8.84 -0.79
CA LYS A 165 9.12 -8.39 -0.45
C LYS A 165 8.82 -8.38 1.06
N LEU A 166 9.23 -9.45 1.77
CA LEU A 166 9.04 -9.57 3.22
C LEU A 166 9.91 -8.59 4.04
N ASN A 167 11.04 -8.18 3.48
CA ASN A 167 12.02 -7.30 4.13
C ASN A 167 11.71 -5.81 3.91
N ILE A 168 10.92 -5.45 2.89
CA ILE A 168 10.61 -4.05 2.55
C ILE A 168 10.06 -3.24 3.75
N PRO A 169 9.07 -3.72 4.54
CA PRO A 169 8.59 -2.96 5.69
C PRO A 169 9.69 -2.70 6.74
N TYR A 170 10.62 -3.64 6.93
CA TYR A 170 11.78 -3.44 7.82
C TYR A 170 12.78 -2.44 7.23
N THR A 171 13.04 -2.52 5.92
CA THR A 171 13.95 -1.60 5.21
C THR A 171 13.49 -0.16 5.32
N CYS A 172 12.20 0.10 5.06
CA CYS A 172 11.59 1.41 5.28
C CYS A 172 11.55 1.77 6.77
N GLY A 173 11.21 0.79 7.62
CA GLY A 173 11.06 0.96 9.07
C GLY A 173 12.34 1.34 9.80
N ARG A 174 13.54 1.08 9.26
CA ARG A 174 14.79 1.57 9.88
C ARG A 174 14.79 3.08 10.11
N CYS A 175 14.15 3.84 9.21
CA CYS A 175 13.98 5.28 9.33
C CYS A 175 12.52 5.67 9.64
N HIS A 176 11.52 5.02 9.07
CA HIS A 176 10.12 5.43 9.24
C HIS A 176 9.41 4.83 10.46
N ARG A 177 10.05 3.97 11.26
CA ARG A 177 9.46 3.51 12.53
C ARG A 177 9.47 4.63 13.57
N GLU A 178 8.45 4.63 14.42
CA GLU A 178 8.37 5.56 15.54
C GLU A 178 9.64 5.47 16.42
N GLY A 179 10.16 6.63 16.80
CA GLY A 179 11.34 6.77 17.65
C GLY A 179 12.70 6.53 16.96
N SER A 180 12.74 6.41 15.63
CA SER A 180 13.99 6.41 14.86
C SER A 180 14.68 7.79 14.92
N LYS A 181 15.92 7.87 14.42
CA LYS A 181 16.62 9.17 14.27
C LYS A 181 15.85 10.12 13.36
N MET A 182 15.24 9.60 12.29
CA MET A 182 14.46 10.40 11.33
C MET A 182 13.19 10.94 11.98
N THR A 183 12.41 10.09 12.67
CA THR A 183 11.13 10.53 13.26
C THR A 183 11.31 11.46 14.46
N LYS A 184 12.50 11.49 15.06
CA LYS A 184 12.86 12.37 16.17
C LYS A 184 13.55 13.67 15.72
N ALA A 185 13.88 13.81 14.43
CA ALA A 185 14.59 14.97 13.92
C ALA A 185 13.69 16.22 14.00
N GLU A 186 14.27 17.34 14.42
CA GLU A 186 13.56 18.62 14.43
C GLU A 186 13.16 19.04 13.01
N GLY A 187 11.93 19.53 12.85
CA GLY A 187 11.37 19.88 11.53
C GLY A 187 10.71 18.72 10.78
N TYR A 188 10.87 17.47 11.23
CA TYR A 188 10.18 16.33 10.64
C TYR A 188 8.72 16.25 11.08
N ARG A 189 7.79 16.38 10.13
CA ARG A 189 6.34 16.23 10.38
C ARG A 189 5.71 15.32 9.33
N LEU A 190 5.81 14.01 9.54
CA LEU A 190 4.86 13.10 8.93
C LEU A 190 3.52 13.24 9.65
N ASN A 191 2.44 13.26 8.87
CA ASN A 191 1.07 13.39 9.39
C ASN A 191 0.57 12.13 10.11
N GLN A 192 1.35 11.04 10.11
CA GLN A 192 0.98 9.75 10.69
C GLN A 192 2.09 9.19 11.57
N HIS A 193 1.68 8.63 12.71
CA HIS A 193 2.55 8.02 13.72
C HIS A 193 2.43 6.49 13.73
N ASN A 194 3.42 5.81 14.29
CA ASN A 194 3.43 4.35 14.47
C ASN A 194 3.17 3.58 13.17
N ILE A 195 3.66 4.09 12.03
CA ILE A 195 3.23 3.64 10.71
C ILE A 195 3.57 2.16 10.43
N VAL A 196 4.73 1.72 10.89
CA VAL A 196 5.20 0.33 10.72
C VAL A 196 4.32 -0.64 11.53
N GLU A 197 3.94 -0.24 12.74
CA GLU A 197 3.08 -1.03 13.62
C GLU A 197 1.62 -1.05 13.14
N ASN A 198 1.12 0.11 12.72
CA ASN A 198 -0.19 0.20 12.08
C ASN A 198 -0.27 -0.70 10.83
N TYR A 199 0.73 -0.59 9.94
CA TYR A 199 0.81 -1.43 8.75
C TYR A 199 0.86 -2.92 9.11
N SER A 200 1.68 -3.34 10.08
CA SER A 200 1.81 -4.75 10.46
C SER A 200 0.48 -5.35 10.98
N MET A 201 -0.35 -4.54 11.61
CA MET A 201 -1.69 -4.93 12.08
C MET A 201 -2.78 -4.87 10.99
N SER A 202 -2.52 -4.19 9.87
CA SER A 202 -3.46 -4.07 8.76
C SER A 202 -3.69 -5.41 8.05
N ILE A 203 -4.72 -5.51 7.19
CA ILE A 203 -4.95 -6.71 6.37
C ILE A 203 -3.75 -7.02 5.48
N HIS A 204 -3.05 -6.00 4.98
CA HIS A 204 -1.87 -6.21 4.16
C HIS A 204 -0.67 -6.70 5.00
N GLY A 205 -0.40 -6.06 6.14
CA GLY A 205 0.67 -6.51 7.04
C GLY A 205 0.44 -7.91 7.57
N ARG A 206 -0.79 -8.25 7.97
CA ARG A 206 -1.14 -9.62 8.38
C ARG A 206 -1.03 -10.61 7.21
N GLY A 207 -1.47 -10.23 6.01
CA GLY A 207 -1.31 -11.07 4.82
C GLY A 207 0.16 -11.39 4.54
N LEU A 208 1.05 -10.42 4.73
CA LEU A 208 2.49 -10.59 4.55
C LEU A 208 3.14 -11.41 5.67
N PHE A 209 2.95 -11.00 6.94
CA PHE A 209 3.71 -11.54 8.08
C PHE A 209 3.08 -12.76 8.74
N VAL A 210 1.75 -12.89 8.71
CA VAL A 210 1.02 -13.97 9.38
C VAL A 210 0.63 -15.05 8.38
N ASP A 211 0.07 -14.65 7.24
CA ASP A 211 -0.39 -15.59 6.22
C ASP A 211 0.71 -15.94 5.19
N GLY A 212 1.86 -15.25 5.22
CA GLY A 212 3.04 -15.54 4.37
C GLY A 212 2.86 -15.19 2.89
N LEU A 213 1.86 -14.37 2.54
CA LEU A 213 1.48 -14.08 1.16
C LEU A 213 2.32 -12.94 0.57
N LEU A 214 3.32 -13.29 -0.25
CA LEU A 214 4.20 -12.32 -0.93
C LEU A 214 3.49 -11.47 -2.00
N VAL A 215 2.30 -11.88 -2.45
CA VAL A 215 1.45 -11.08 -3.36
C VAL A 215 0.80 -9.88 -2.66
N THR A 216 0.89 -9.80 -1.34
CA THR A 216 0.27 -8.74 -0.55
C THR A 216 1.00 -7.40 -0.74
N ALA A 217 0.25 -6.31 -0.65
CA ALA A 217 0.81 -4.97 -0.78
C ALA A 217 1.76 -4.61 0.38
N VAL A 218 2.92 -4.03 0.04
CA VAL A 218 3.91 -3.44 0.95
C VAL A 218 4.07 -1.94 0.67
N CYS A 219 4.90 -1.25 1.46
CA CYS A 219 5.09 0.20 1.36
C CYS A 219 5.36 0.67 -0.07
N SER A 220 6.26 0.01 -0.80
CA SER A 220 6.62 0.35 -2.18
C SER A 220 5.53 0.08 -3.21
N ASP A 221 4.56 -0.80 -2.91
CA ASP A 221 3.43 -0.99 -3.82
C ASP A 221 2.50 0.21 -3.80
N CYS A 222 2.40 0.96 -2.70
CA CYS A 222 1.58 2.16 -2.64
C CYS A 222 2.39 3.42 -2.93
N HIS A 223 3.58 3.58 -2.32
CA HIS A 223 4.39 4.80 -2.39
C HIS A 223 5.41 4.82 -3.54
N THR A 224 5.54 3.71 -4.29
CA THR A 224 6.68 3.40 -5.18
C THR A 224 7.99 3.15 -4.42
N ALA A 225 8.97 2.50 -5.06
CA ALA A 225 10.25 2.19 -4.42
C ALA A 225 11.28 3.32 -4.59
N HIS A 226 11.37 3.89 -5.79
CA HIS A 226 12.42 4.84 -6.17
C HIS A 226 11.90 6.25 -6.47
N ASN A 227 10.58 6.48 -6.51
CA ASN A 227 9.98 7.78 -6.79
C ASN A 227 8.98 8.20 -5.70
N ILE A 228 9.37 7.99 -4.44
CA ILE A 228 8.52 8.27 -3.29
C ILE A 228 8.29 9.78 -3.21
N ARG A 229 7.04 10.20 -3.25
CA ARG A 229 6.62 11.62 -3.24
C ARG A 229 5.57 11.86 -2.16
N GLY A 230 5.46 13.11 -1.72
CA GLY A 230 4.45 13.53 -0.73
C GLY A 230 3.02 13.32 -1.23
N GLU A 231 2.05 13.25 -0.32
CA GLU A 231 0.63 13.06 -0.69
C GLU A 231 0.03 14.25 -1.45
N ASP A 232 0.59 15.45 -1.25
CA ASP A 232 0.15 16.68 -1.92
C ASP A 232 0.68 16.82 -3.35
N ASP A 233 1.74 16.08 -3.71
CA ASP A 233 2.32 16.11 -5.05
C ASP A 233 1.37 15.43 -6.05
N PRO A 234 0.92 16.13 -7.12
CA PRO A 234 0.02 15.57 -8.14
C PRO A 234 0.55 14.31 -8.84
N LEU A 235 1.87 14.15 -8.90
CA LEU A 235 2.54 13.00 -9.52
C LEU A 235 2.81 11.87 -8.52
N SER A 236 2.42 12.03 -7.26
CA SER A 236 2.51 10.97 -6.26
C SER A 236 1.46 9.90 -6.48
N SER A 237 1.87 8.64 -6.40
CA SER A 237 0.95 7.48 -6.44
C SER A 237 -0.05 7.49 -5.30
N VAL A 238 0.28 8.11 -4.17
CA VAL A 238 -0.61 8.26 -3.02
C VAL A 238 -1.34 9.60 -2.99
N ASN A 239 -1.20 10.44 -4.03
CA ASN A 239 -2.04 11.61 -4.18
C ASN A 239 -3.50 11.21 -4.30
N ARG A 240 -4.39 11.98 -3.67
CA ARG A 240 -5.83 11.71 -3.65
C ARG A 240 -6.43 11.45 -5.04
N LYS A 241 -5.95 12.14 -6.08
CA LYS A 241 -6.42 11.94 -7.47
C LYS A 241 -6.02 10.58 -8.04
N ASN A 242 -4.91 10.01 -7.57
CA ASN A 242 -4.30 8.80 -8.07
C ASN A 242 -4.64 7.55 -7.22
N ILE A 243 -5.20 7.73 -6.01
CA ILE A 243 -5.54 6.63 -5.09
C ILE A 243 -6.37 5.53 -5.75
N ILE A 244 -7.36 5.88 -6.57
CA ILE A 244 -8.22 4.88 -7.23
C ILE A 244 -7.38 3.96 -8.12
N ASP A 245 -6.48 4.51 -8.91
CA ASP A 245 -5.64 3.73 -9.83
C ASP A 245 -4.51 3.01 -9.07
N THR A 246 -3.97 3.59 -7.99
CA THR A 246 -3.00 2.93 -7.11
C THR A 246 -3.57 1.66 -6.48
N CYS A 247 -4.78 1.72 -5.90
CA CYS A 247 -5.46 0.52 -5.41
C CYS A 247 -5.83 -0.43 -6.56
N GLY A 248 -6.18 0.13 -7.73
CA GLY A 248 -6.61 -0.60 -8.92
C GLY A 248 -5.56 -1.54 -9.52
N ARG A 249 -4.27 -1.31 -9.25
CA ARG A 249 -3.20 -2.23 -9.66
C ARG A 249 -3.41 -3.66 -9.18
N CYS A 250 -3.99 -3.84 -7.99
CA CYS A 250 -4.34 -5.15 -7.44
C CYS A 250 -5.85 -5.37 -7.36
N HIS A 251 -6.64 -4.32 -7.10
CA HIS A 251 -8.09 -4.39 -6.90
C HIS A 251 -8.89 -4.02 -8.15
N ALA A 252 -8.42 -4.43 -9.34
CA ALA A 252 -8.98 -4.04 -10.63
C ALA A 252 -10.51 -4.28 -10.72
N GLY A 253 -11.00 -5.42 -10.27
CA GLY A 253 -12.44 -5.74 -10.28
C GLY A 253 -13.28 -4.86 -9.36
N ILE A 254 -12.72 -4.42 -8.23
CA ILE A 254 -13.39 -3.48 -7.32
C ILE A 254 -13.39 -2.08 -7.91
N VAL A 255 -12.26 -1.64 -8.48
CA VAL A 255 -12.16 -0.33 -9.13
C VAL A 255 -13.08 -0.24 -10.35
N ALA A 256 -13.23 -1.31 -11.14
CA ALA A 256 -14.15 -1.35 -12.26
C ALA A 256 -15.62 -1.13 -11.82
N LYS A 257 -15.99 -1.65 -10.65
CA LYS A 257 -17.31 -1.40 -10.03
C LYS A 257 -17.42 0.02 -9.49
N PHE A 258 -16.40 0.49 -8.76
CA PHE A 258 -16.37 1.83 -8.18
C PHE A 258 -16.48 2.92 -9.25
N LYS A 259 -15.78 2.76 -10.38
CA LYS A 259 -15.84 3.69 -11.53
C LYS A 259 -17.25 3.83 -12.13
N LYS A 260 -18.16 2.91 -11.86
CA LYS A 260 -19.58 2.97 -12.28
C LYS A 260 -20.53 3.40 -11.15
N SER A 261 -20.02 3.69 -9.96
CA SER A 261 -20.81 4.15 -8.81
C SER A 261 -21.02 5.67 -8.84
N VAL A 262 -22.09 6.15 -8.19
CA VAL A 262 -22.34 7.58 -7.94
C VAL A 262 -21.22 8.28 -7.16
N HIS A 263 -20.36 7.54 -6.47
CA HIS A 263 -19.19 8.11 -5.80
C HIS A 263 -18.01 8.35 -6.74
N SER A 264 -18.07 7.86 -7.98
CA SER A 264 -17.02 8.13 -8.96
C SER A 264 -17.21 9.48 -9.64
N PRO A 265 -16.13 10.27 -9.82
CA PRO A 265 -16.17 11.48 -10.66
C PRO A 265 -16.47 11.18 -12.14
N LEU A 266 -16.41 9.92 -12.57
CA LEU A 266 -16.81 9.51 -13.92
C LEU A 266 -18.32 9.53 -14.10
N VAL A 267 -19.08 9.21 -13.04
CA VAL A 267 -20.55 9.17 -13.05
C VAL A 267 -21.15 10.46 -12.53
N THR A 268 -20.67 10.97 -11.39
CA THR A 268 -21.22 12.17 -10.76
C THR A 268 -20.33 13.37 -11.05
N LYS A 269 -20.89 14.36 -11.76
CA LYS A 269 -20.24 15.66 -11.99
C LYS A 269 -20.74 16.65 -10.96
N THR A 270 -19.89 16.98 -9.98
CA THR A 270 -20.24 17.91 -8.91
C THR A 270 -19.01 18.71 -8.47
N LYS A 271 -19.25 19.91 -7.93
CA LYS A 271 -18.22 20.72 -7.26
C LYS A 271 -17.88 20.17 -5.86
N LYS A 272 -18.73 19.31 -5.29
CA LYS A 272 -18.49 18.69 -3.98
C LYS A 272 -17.35 17.66 -4.05
N ARG A 273 -16.61 17.52 -2.94
CA ARG A 273 -15.57 16.50 -2.81
C ARG A 273 -16.20 15.10 -2.83
N LEU A 274 -15.90 14.31 -3.86
CA LEU A 274 -16.29 12.90 -3.94
C LEU A 274 -15.28 12.01 -3.19
N PRO A 275 -15.73 10.92 -2.54
CA PRO A 275 -14.84 10.04 -1.80
C PRO A 275 -13.96 9.20 -2.73
N VAL A 276 -12.81 8.78 -2.22
CA VAL A 276 -11.90 7.80 -2.79
C VAL A 276 -11.73 6.63 -1.81
N CYS A 277 -10.99 5.58 -2.20
CA CYS A 277 -10.84 4.36 -1.39
C CYS A 277 -10.45 4.63 0.07
N ILE A 278 -9.55 5.60 0.29
CA ILE A 278 -9.01 5.93 1.61
C ILE A 278 -9.98 6.70 2.52
N ASP A 279 -11.06 7.27 1.97
CA ASP A 279 -12.08 7.97 2.77
C ASP A 279 -13.03 6.97 3.47
N CYS A 280 -13.00 5.67 3.10
CA CYS A 280 -13.78 4.61 3.75
C CYS A 280 -12.90 3.48 4.32
N HIS A 281 -11.70 3.28 3.77
CA HIS A 281 -10.76 2.25 4.19
C HIS A 281 -9.36 2.87 4.35
N THR A 282 -8.97 3.17 5.59
CA THR A 282 -7.66 3.78 5.91
C THR A 282 -6.48 2.94 5.39
N SER A 283 -5.51 3.54 4.70
CA SER A 283 -4.44 2.78 4.02
C SER A 283 -3.57 1.94 4.98
N HIS A 284 -3.07 2.56 6.06
CA HIS A 284 -2.11 1.92 6.96
C HIS A 284 -2.76 1.13 8.09
N THR A 285 -4.06 1.27 8.32
CA THR A 285 -4.81 0.53 9.36
C THR A 285 -5.99 -0.24 8.76
N ILE A 286 -5.93 -0.55 7.45
CA ILE A 286 -7.01 -1.22 6.73
C ILE A 286 -7.40 -2.53 7.42
N LYS A 287 -8.65 -2.64 7.85
CA LYS A 287 -9.16 -3.78 8.64
C LYS A 287 -9.81 -4.83 7.74
N ARG A 288 -9.85 -6.09 8.21
CA ARG A 288 -10.61 -7.15 7.56
C ARG A 288 -12.12 -6.84 7.60
N PRO A 289 -12.84 -6.93 6.47
CA PRO A 289 -14.29 -6.68 6.42
C PRO A 289 -15.15 -7.57 7.35
N LYS A 290 -14.63 -8.74 7.74
CA LYS A 290 -15.35 -9.71 8.59
C LYS A 290 -15.01 -9.63 10.09
N GLY A 291 -14.07 -8.76 10.50
CA GLY A 291 -13.67 -8.62 11.89
C GLY A 291 -14.73 -7.92 12.75
N SER A 292 -14.78 -8.23 14.05
CA SER A 292 -15.71 -7.63 15.03
C SER A 292 -15.68 -6.10 15.05
N GLY A 293 -14.51 -5.49 14.86
CA GLY A 293 -14.32 -4.04 14.83
C GLY A 293 -14.67 -3.33 13.51
N PHE A 294 -14.91 -4.03 12.40
CA PHE A 294 -15.25 -3.41 11.11
C PHE A 294 -16.71 -2.88 11.07
N ARG A 295 -17.52 -3.23 12.08
CA ARG A 295 -18.98 -3.12 12.01
C ARG A 295 -19.54 -1.78 12.51
N ALA A 296 -18.98 -1.26 13.61
CA ALA A 296 -19.22 0.13 14.05
C ALA A 296 -18.61 1.13 13.04
N ILE A 297 -17.61 0.69 12.28
CA ILE A 297 -16.91 1.51 11.30
C ILE A 297 -17.82 1.85 10.11
N ILE A 298 -18.58 0.92 9.53
CA ILE A 298 -19.39 1.24 8.31
C ILE A 298 -20.40 2.39 8.53
N ALA A 299 -21.08 2.43 9.68
CA ALA A 299 -21.99 3.54 9.99
C ALA A 299 -21.24 4.88 10.14
N SER A 300 -20.02 4.83 10.69
CA SER A 300 -19.12 5.98 10.80
C SER A 300 -18.54 6.41 9.44
N GLU A 301 -18.09 5.47 8.59
CA GLU A 301 -17.46 5.77 7.31
C GLU A 301 -18.44 6.45 6.34
N CYS A 302 -19.67 5.93 6.26
CA CYS A 302 -20.72 6.59 5.49
C CYS A 302 -21.14 7.91 6.16
N GLY A 303 -21.26 7.93 7.49
CA GLY A 303 -21.69 9.08 8.28
C GLY A 303 -20.78 10.30 8.20
N ASN A 304 -19.48 10.12 7.91
CA ASN A 304 -18.53 11.21 7.68
C ASN A 304 -18.95 12.15 6.53
N CYS A 305 -19.79 11.67 5.60
CA CYS A 305 -20.35 12.48 4.51
C CYS A 305 -21.89 12.48 4.48
N HIS A 306 -22.53 11.41 4.98
CA HIS A 306 -23.97 11.21 5.06
C HIS A 306 -24.46 11.30 6.50
N GLU A 307 -24.21 12.44 7.14
CA GLU A 307 -24.43 12.62 8.57
C GLU A 307 -25.92 12.46 8.94
N GLU A 308 -26.81 13.12 8.21
CA GLU A 308 -28.25 13.11 8.46
C GLU A 308 -28.88 11.73 8.21
N GLU A 309 -28.49 11.06 7.13
CA GLU A 309 -28.92 9.69 6.86
C GLU A 309 -28.39 8.71 7.90
N SER A 310 -27.18 8.92 8.42
CA SER A 310 -26.59 8.07 9.47
C SER A 310 -27.32 8.24 10.80
N LYS A 311 -27.63 9.48 11.21
CA LYS A 311 -28.43 9.78 12.42
C LYS A 311 -29.78 9.07 12.38
N THR A 312 -30.54 9.26 11.30
CA THR A 312 -31.87 8.64 11.14
C THR A 312 -31.80 7.12 11.06
N TYR A 313 -30.77 6.58 10.39
CA TYR A 313 -30.56 5.14 10.31
C TYR A 313 -30.28 4.51 11.68
N ILE A 314 -29.44 5.15 12.51
CA ILE A 314 -29.08 4.64 13.85
C ILE A 314 -30.32 4.52 14.74
N GLU A 315 -31.33 5.36 14.55
CA GLU A 315 -32.61 5.32 15.29
C GLU A 315 -33.53 4.15 14.87
N THR A 316 -33.29 3.56 13.71
CA THR A 316 -34.06 2.39 13.25
C THR A 316 -33.73 1.13 14.05
N TYR A 317 -34.58 0.10 13.94
CA TYR A 317 -34.25 -1.22 14.48
C TYR A 317 -32.93 -1.75 13.92
N HIS A 318 -32.68 -1.59 12.62
CA HIS A 318 -31.42 -2.02 12.01
C HIS A 318 -30.21 -1.27 12.59
N GLY A 319 -30.33 0.05 12.74
CA GLY A 319 -29.31 0.88 13.38
C GLY A 319 -29.02 0.45 14.82
N ARG A 320 -30.03 0.47 15.69
CA ARG A 320 -29.88 0.13 17.12
C ARG A 320 -29.40 -1.31 17.31
N ALA A 321 -29.98 -2.27 16.60
CA ALA A 321 -29.57 -3.67 16.72
C ALA A 321 -28.15 -3.90 16.19
N SER A 322 -27.68 -3.13 15.20
CA SER A 322 -26.30 -3.25 14.70
C SER A 322 -25.23 -2.81 15.71
N LEU A 323 -25.60 -1.97 16.69
CA LEU A 323 -24.72 -1.53 17.78
C LEU A 323 -24.61 -2.55 18.93
N LEU A 324 -25.52 -3.52 18.99
CA LEU A 324 -25.55 -4.53 20.06
C LEU A 324 -24.57 -5.68 19.78
N ARG A 325 -24.07 -6.30 20.86
CA ARG A 325 -23.23 -7.50 20.77
C ARG A 325 -24.02 -8.63 20.10
N GLY A 326 -23.61 -9.03 18.90
CA GLY A 326 -24.31 -10.04 18.09
C GLY A 326 -25.11 -9.49 16.91
N GLY A 327 -25.23 -8.16 16.76
CA GLY A 327 -25.91 -7.48 15.64
C GLY A 327 -25.25 -7.62 14.27
N ALA A 328 -24.36 -8.62 14.08
CA ALA A 328 -23.63 -8.81 12.84
C ALA A 328 -24.54 -9.15 11.65
N ALA A 329 -25.64 -9.87 11.93
CA ALA A 329 -26.65 -10.27 10.95
C ALA A 329 -27.62 -9.14 10.59
N THR A 330 -27.61 -8.02 11.31
CA THR A 330 -28.44 -6.87 11.02
C THR A 330 -27.93 -6.14 9.78
N ALA A 331 -28.87 -5.71 8.92
CA ALA A 331 -28.60 -4.95 7.71
C ALA A 331 -27.83 -3.66 8.06
N LYS A 332 -26.98 -3.21 7.13
CA LYS A 332 -26.14 -1.99 7.21
C LYS A 332 -26.36 -1.15 5.96
N CYS A 333 -25.78 0.05 5.93
CA CYS A 333 -25.84 0.96 4.78
C CYS A 333 -25.51 0.23 3.47
N SER A 334 -24.42 -0.55 3.46
CA SER A 334 -23.94 -1.29 2.29
C SER A 334 -24.78 -2.51 1.91
N ASP A 335 -25.58 -3.06 2.81
CA ASP A 335 -26.45 -4.21 2.52
C ASP A 335 -27.67 -3.76 1.70
N CYS A 336 -28.11 -2.52 1.93
CA CYS A 336 -29.16 -1.87 1.16
C CYS A 336 -28.61 -1.18 -0.10
N HIS A 337 -27.57 -0.35 0.01
CA HIS A 337 -27.07 0.50 -1.08
C HIS A 337 -25.96 -0.14 -1.95
N GLY A 338 -25.34 -1.22 -1.49
CA GLY A 338 -24.08 -1.73 -2.04
C GLY A 338 -22.84 -1.10 -1.39
N SER A 339 -21.67 -1.67 -1.67
CA SER A 339 -20.39 -1.21 -1.08
C SER A 339 -19.53 -0.42 -2.08
N HIS A 340 -19.11 -1.09 -3.16
CA HIS A 340 -18.26 -0.51 -4.22
C HIS A 340 -19.01 -0.26 -5.53
N TYR A 341 -20.32 -0.53 -5.56
CA TYR A 341 -21.18 -0.32 -6.73
C TYR A 341 -22.50 0.30 -6.27
N ILE A 342 -22.40 1.53 -5.77
CA ILE A 342 -23.56 2.28 -5.25
C ILE A 342 -24.16 3.07 -6.41
N LEU A 343 -25.45 2.83 -6.67
CA LEU A 343 -26.21 3.42 -7.77
C LEU A 343 -27.35 4.30 -7.23
N PRO A 344 -27.80 5.31 -7.99
CA PRO A 344 -28.92 6.14 -7.56
C PRO A 344 -30.20 5.31 -7.51
N ALA A 345 -31.15 5.67 -6.64
CA ALA A 345 -32.42 4.93 -6.48
C ALA A 345 -33.25 4.86 -7.78
N SER A 346 -33.06 5.81 -8.69
CA SER A 346 -33.70 5.83 -10.01
C SER A 346 -33.13 4.81 -10.99
N SER A 347 -31.91 4.31 -10.77
CA SER A 347 -31.28 3.35 -11.67
C SER A 347 -31.97 1.98 -11.55
N PRO A 348 -32.33 1.34 -12.67
CA PRO A 348 -32.94 0.00 -12.66
C PRO A 348 -32.05 -1.08 -12.00
N ASP A 349 -30.74 -0.91 -12.02
CA ASP A 349 -29.78 -1.86 -11.43
C ASP A 349 -29.53 -1.61 -9.94
N SER A 350 -30.06 -0.51 -9.38
CA SER A 350 -29.86 -0.17 -7.98
C SER A 350 -30.63 -1.14 -7.07
N THR A 351 -29.97 -1.62 -6.03
CA THR A 351 -30.58 -2.48 -5.00
C THR A 351 -31.69 -1.78 -4.23
N ILE A 352 -31.70 -0.44 -4.22
CA ILE A 352 -32.74 0.39 -3.61
C ILE A 352 -33.76 0.95 -4.62
N ASN A 353 -33.71 0.52 -5.88
CA ASN A 353 -34.76 0.85 -6.83
C ASN A 353 -36.08 0.20 -6.38
N LYS A 354 -37.22 0.90 -6.56
CA LYS A 354 -38.55 0.39 -6.18
C LYS A 354 -38.83 -1.02 -6.69
N ALA A 355 -38.40 -1.35 -7.91
CA ALA A 355 -38.58 -2.67 -8.50
C ALA A 355 -37.72 -3.77 -7.83
N ASN A 356 -36.61 -3.39 -7.19
CA ASN A 356 -35.65 -4.30 -6.57
C ASN A 356 -35.78 -4.41 -5.04
N LEU A 357 -36.54 -3.52 -4.39
CA LEU A 357 -36.63 -3.47 -2.92
C LEU A 357 -37.07 -4.80 -2.33
N VAL A 358 -38.09 -5.44 -2.89
CA VAL A 358 -38.58 -6.75 -2.40
C VAL A 358 -37.45 -7.77 -2.42
N LYS A 359 -36.68 -7.83 -3.52
CA LYS A 359 -35.53 -8.72 -3.66
C LYS A 359 -34.42 -8.40 -2.65
N THR A 360 -34.17 -7.13 -2.39
CA THR A 360 -33.16 -6.68 -1.41
C THR A 360 -33.56 -7.06 0.01
N CYS A 361 -34.79 -6.76 0.43
CA CYS A 361 -35.31 -7.11 1.76
C CYS A 361 -35.41 -8.63 1.95
N SER A 362 -35.77 -9.37 0.90
CA SER A 362 -35.95 -10.82 0.94
C SER A 362 -34.67 -11.60 1.23
N LYS A 363 -33.49 -10.98 1.14
CA LYS A 363 -32.22 -11.59 1.56
C LYS A 363 -32.23 -11.97 3.05
N CYS A 364 -32.94 -11.21 3.87
CA CYS A 364 -33.07 -11.46 5.31
C CYS A 364 -34.51 -11.68 5.77
N HIS A 365 -35.50 -11.16 5.02
CA HIS A 365 -36.93 -11.27 5.33
C HIS A 365 -37.64 -12.10 4.25
N PRO A 366 -37.70 -13.44 4.34
CA PRO A 366 -38.21 -14.30 3.26
C PRO A 366 -39.66 -14.03 2.84
N LYS A 367 -40.45 -13.38 3.70
CA LYS A 367 -41.85 -12.99 3.45
C LYS A 367 -42.02 -11.53 3.07
N ALA A 368 -40.93 -10.82 2.74
CA ALA A 368 -41.01 -9.43 2.32
C ALA A 368 -41.88 -9.30 1.05
N ASN A 369 -42.76 -8.32 1.07
CA ASN A 369 -43.66 -7.98 -0.03
C ASN A 369 -43.62 -6.46 -0.25
N VAL A 370 -44.36 -5.96 -1.24
CA VAL A 370 -44.34 -4.52 -1.59
C VAL A 370 -44.72 -3.64 -0.39
N GLY A 371 -45.77 -3.98 0.35
CA GLY A 371 -46.17 -3.23 1.55
C GLY A 371 -45.09 -3.23 2.65
N PHE A 372 -44.38 -4.36 2.83
CA PHE A 372 -43.23 -4.41 3.75
C PHE A 372 -42.10 -3.45 3.35
N THR A 373 -41.90 -3.25 2.05
CA THR A 373 -40.85 -2.35 1.53
C THR A 373 -41.21 -0.87 1.58
N GLU A 374 -42.43 -0.50 1.97
CA GLU A 374 -42.83 0.89 2.18
C GLU A 374 -42.23 1.49 3.45
N TYR A 375 -41.57 0.67 4.29
CA TYR A 375 -40.79 1.14 5.42
C TYR A 375 -39.72 2.15 4.96
N LEU A 376 -39.70 3.33 5.59
CA LEU A 376 -38.79 4.43 5.27
C LEU A 376 -37.62 4.48 6.28
N PRO A 377 -36.41 3.96 5.93
CA PRO A 377 -35.32 3.82 6.90
C PRO A 377 -34.63 5.14 7.28
N HIS A 378 -34.89 6.21 6.51
CA HIS A 378 -34.30 7.55 6.69
C HIS A 378 -35.39 8.62 6.84
N ALA A 379 -36.57 8.24 7.33
CA ALA A 379 -37.63 9.20 7.61
C ALA A 379 -37.37 9.92 8.93
N ASP A 380 -37.57 11.23 8.93
CA ASP A 380 -37.34 12.09 10.09
C ASP A 380 -38.53 13.04 10.27
N TYR A 381 -39.12 12.99 11.47
CA TYR A 381 -40.27 13.84 11.80
C TYR A 381 -39.89 15.31 11.91
N HIS A 382 -38.61 15.68 12.03
CA HIS A 382 -38.19 17.09 12.02
C HIS A 382 -38.25 17.73 10.62
N GLN A 383 -38.28 16.92 9.55
CA GLN A 383 -38.27 17.39 8.17
C GLN A 383 -39.70 17.52 7.62
N LYS A 384 -40.46 18.50 8.12
CA LYS A 384 -41.86 18.75 7.72
C LYS A 384 -42.06 18.80 6.20
N GLY A 385 -41.13 19.41 5.47
CA GLY A 385 -41.23 19.53 4.01
C GLY A 385 -41.11 18.21 3.24
N LYS A 386 -40.40 17.22 3.80
CA LYS A 386 -40.14 15.92 3.17
C LYS A 386 -41.09 14.83 3.70
N TYR A 387 -41.43 14.89 4.98
CA TYR A 387 -42.30 13.92 5.66
C TYR A 387 -43.42 14.62 6.45
N PRO A 388 -44.36 15.30 5.76
CA PRO A 388 -45.39 16.11 6.42
C PRO A 388 -46.29 15.27 7.32
N TYR A 389 -46.70 14.09 6.87
CA TYR A 389 -47.53 13.17 7.66
C TYR A 389 -46.83 12.76 8.95
N LEU A 390 -45.55 12.41 8.88
CA LEU A 390 -44.77 11.99 10.05
C LEU A 390 -44.61 13.13 11.07
N TYR A 391 -44.36 14.36 10.60
CA TYR A 391 -44.27 15.55 11.46
C TYR A 391 -45.57 15.78 12.25
N TYR A 392 -46.72 15.78 11.58
CA TYR A 392 -48.00 16.02 12.24
C TYR A 392 -48.43 14.88 13.13
N THR A 393 -48.17 13.63 12.75
CA THR A 393 -48.41 12.46 13.61
C THR A 393 -47.57 12.54 14.88
N PHE A 394 -46.29 12.91 14.79
CA PHE A 394 -45.43 13.07 15.96
C PHE A 394 -45.97 14.15 16.92
N LEU A 395 -46.36 15.31 16.40
CA LEU A 395 -46.96 16.37 17.21
C LEU A 395 -48.26 15.93 17.89
N ALA A 396 -49.14 15.25 17.15
CA ALA A 396 -50.41 14.76 17.69
C ALA A 396 -50.20 13.73 18.80
N MET A 397 -49.30 12.75 18.59
CA MET A 397 -49.00 11.71 19.59
C MET A 397 -48.28 12.29 20.81
N THR A 398 -47.35 13.23 20.60
CA THR A 398 -46.67 13.92 21.72
C THR A 398 -47.64 14.76 22.53
N GLY A 399 -48.53 15.49 21.86
CA GLY A 399 -49.60 16.24 22.51
C GLY A 399 -50.55 15.35 23.32
N LEU A 400 -50.96 14.22 22.75
CA LEU A 400 -51.77 13.22 23.44
C LEU A 400 -51.06 12.68 24.68
N LEU A 401 -49.77 12.34 24.56
CA LEU A 401 -48.95 11.82 25.65
C LEU A 401 -48.83 12.84 26.79
N VAL A 402 -48.37 14.06 26.48
CA VAL A 402 -48.21 15.14 27.45
C VAL A 402 -49.55 15.50 28.09
N GLY A 403 -50.62 15.57 27.30
CA GLY A 403 -51.97 15.85 27.80
C GLY A 403 -52.45 14.78 28.79
N THR A 404 -52.27 13.50 28.44
CA THR A 404 -52.63 12.36 29.29
C THR A 404 -51.84 12.37 30.60
N PHE A 405 -50.51 12.47 30.53
CA PHE A 405 -49.66 12.51 31.73
C PHE A 405 -49.91 13.74 32.59
N SER A 406 -50.15 14.91 32.00
CA SER A 406 -50.46 16.13 32.75
C SER A 406 -51.81 15.99 33.46
N PHE A 407 -52.85 15.54 32.76
CA PHE A 407 -54.19 15.39 33.35
C PHE A 407 -54.19 14.36 34.49
N PHE A 408 -53.71 13.13 34.23
CA PHE A 408 -53.70 12.07 35.23
C PHE A 408 -52.65 12.31 36.32
N GLY A 409 -51.53 12.94 36.00
CA GLY A 409 -50.52 13.35 36.97
C GLY A 409 -51.07 14.38 37.95
N ILE A 410 -51.70 15.45 37.46
CA ILE A 410 -52.36 16.46 38.30
C ILE A 410 -53.48 15.82 39.12
N HIS A 411 -54.34 15.00 38.50
CA HIS A 411 -55.38 14.26 39.20
C HIS A 411 -54.83 13.44 40.37
N THR A 412 -53.75 12.70 40.14
CA THR A 412 -53.09 11.86 41.16
C THR A 412 -52.49 12.70 42.28
N LEU A 413 -51.84 13.83 41.95
CA LEU A 413 -51.28 14.75 42.95
C LEU A 413 -52.36 15.39 43.82
N LEU A 414 -53.48 15.83 43.21
CA LEU A 414 -54.62 16.36 43.94
C LEU A 414 -55.27 15.30 44.84
N TRP A 415 -55.41 14.06 44.34
CA TRP A 415 -55.94 12.95 45.12
C TRP A 415 -55.01 12.59 46.30
N LEU A 416 -53.69 12.58 46.09
CA LEU A 416 -52.70 12.35 47.13
C LEU A 416 -52.78 13.43 48.22
N GLY A 417 -52.83 14.70 47.82
CA GLY A 417 -53.00 15.83 48.74
C GLY A 417 -54.27 15.69 49.59
N ARG A 418 -55.41 15.36 48.96
CA ARG A 418 -56.67 15.08 49.67
C ARG A 418 -56.54 13.89 50.64
N SER A 419 -55.90 12.80 50.23
CA SER A 419 -55.71 11.62 51.06
C SER A 419 -54.85 11.91 52.30
N LEU A 420 -53.76 12.65 52.14
CA LEU A 420 -52.90 13.10 53.24
C LEU A 420 -53.64 14.04 54.20
N TYR A 421 -54.36 15.03 53.66
CA TYR A 421 -55.18 15.94 54.46
C TYR A 421 -56.21 15.19 55.32
N ASN A 422 -56.94 14.24 54.71
CA ASN A 422 -57.91 13.41 55.42
C ASN A 422 -57.25 12.57 56.51
N ARG A 423 -56.09 11.97 56.26
CA ARG A 423 -55.35 11.19 57.28
C ARG A 423 -54.89 12.05 58.45
N VAL A 424 -54.35 13.25 58.18
CA VAL A 424 -53.93 14.19 59.23
C VAL A 424 -55.12 14.62 60.08
N ILE A 425 -56.24 14.99 59.46
CA ILE A 425 -57.47 15.34 60.20
C ILE A 425 -58.00 14.17 61.02
N HIS A 426 -57.98 12.95 60.47
CA HIS A 426 -58.45 11.78 61.18
C HIS A 426 -57.57 11.43 62.40
N LEU A 427 -56.26 11.65 62.31
CA LEU A 427 -55.33 11.52 63.45
C LEU A 427 -55.54 12.62 64.50
N ILE A 428 -55.85 13.85 64.08
CA ILE A 428 -56.17 14.96 64.99
C ILE A 428 -57.50 14.73 65.71
N ARG A 429 -58.49 14.10 65.07
CA ARG A 429 -59.80 13.80 65.66
C ARG A 429 -59.85 12.57 66.59
N ILE A 430 -58.82 11.72 66.59
CA ILE A 430 -58.73 10.54 67.47
C ILE A 430 -57.97 10.85 68.77
N LYS A 431 -57.22 11.96 68.82
CA LYS A 431 -56.73 12.57 70.07
C LYS A 431 -57.81 13.48 70.65
#